data_AF-A0A8T3X3R3-F1
#
_entry.id   AF-A0A8T3X3R3-F1
#
_cell.length_a   1.000
_cell.length_b   1.000
_cell.length_c   1.000
_cell.angle_alpha   90.00
_cell.angle_beta   90.00
_cell.angle_gamma   90.00
#
_symmetry.space_group_name_H-M   'P 1'
#
loop_
_entity.id
_entity.type
_entity.pdbx_description
1 polymer ?
#
loop_
_entity_poly.entity_id
_entity_poly.type
_entity_poly.pdbx_seq_one_letter_code
_entity_poly.pdbx_strand_id
1 'polypeptide(L)'
;MAKHLFRVTLVNPKDTMEEEIVRRSASFEVSDAALKGHLCVHVQEMDASERWGTGLRIYGRDLMTEWGNHLAVHPSLSYPFLKKFWKKSPLDVLLSELNYALEVVRDKSSSHGGRFVLGKEFVLFSDDFSTEKRRVKTFLRSAGLDVPYYFLPSLTSIGAGHIDCDYAIVDPARVLYGSPGVFSSPGLIRPDDSEKQALKGLKELEHIARAHNFELREYKPDPANYLGEAPPDGNRAWDASNLWEEFSKRGKGINLIVDGRNIFTSEIHPEERIYLRGKGIEVVVVPLGKVNMGAGLRCIYGEFTV
;
A
#
# COMPACT_ATOMS: atom_id res chain seq x y z
N MET A 1 -9.45 19.42 4.47
CA MET A 1 -9.92 18.19 3.81
C MET A 1 -9.53 17.03 4.70
N ALA A 2 -10.47 16.15 5.00
CA ALA A 2 -10.28 15.01 5.90
C ALA A 2 -9.92 13.77 5.07
N LYS A 3 -8.92 13.00 5.51
CA LYS A 3 -8.58 11.74 4.88
C LYS A 3 -9.57 10.64 5.31
N HIS A 4 -10.04 9.89 4.32
CA HIS A 4 -10.90 8.73 4.47
C HIS A 4 -10.17 7.47 3.99
N LEU A 5 -10.46 6.37 4.67
CA LEU A 5 -9.97 5.05 4.33
C LEU A 5 -11.14 4.19 3.86
N PHE A 6 -10.93 3.42 2.80
CA PHE A 6 -11.91 2.48 2.26
C PHE A 6 -11.31 1.07 2.23
N ARG A 7 -12.01 0.10 2.80
CA ARG A 7 -11.65 -1.31 2.64
C ARG A 7 -12.86 -2.16 2.28
N VAL A 8 -12.58 -3.28 1.62
CA VAL A 8 -13.57 -4.31 1.31
C VAL A 8 -13.44 -5.44 2.32
N THR A 9 -14.56 -5.97 2.79
CA THR A 9 -14.62 -7.21 3.57
C THR A 9 -15.53 -8.22 2.88
N LEU A 10 -15.12 -9.47 2.85
CA LEU A 10 -15.96 -10.54 2.29
C LEU A 10 -16.91 -11.09 3.35
N VAL A 11 -18.13 -11.45 2.95
CA VAL A 11 -19.15 -12.09 3.79
C VAL A 11 -19.69 -13.36 3.09
N ASN A 12 -20.18 -14.32 3.87
CA ASN A 12 -20.82 -15.57 3.39
C ASN A 12 -19.98 -16.42 2.40
N PRO A 13 -18.82 -16.94 2.82
CA PRO A 13 -17.97 -17.77 1.96
C PRO A 13 -18.68 -19.08 1.55
N LYS A 14 -18.46 -19.54 0.30
CA LYS A 14 -19.07 -20.78 -0.22
C LYS A 14 -18.08 -21.95 -0.33
N ASP A 15 -16.78 -21.72 -0.18
CA ASP A 15 -15.76 -22.76 -0.13
C ASP A 15 -14.66 -22.47 0.92
N THR A 16 -13.79 -23.46 1.17
CA THR A 16 -12.76 -23.40 2.22
C THR A 16 -11.72 -22.31 2.01
N MET A 17 -11.46 -21.91 0.76
CA MET A 17 -10.48 -20.87 0.45
C MET A 17 -11.07 -19.48 0.71
N GLU A 18 -12.33 -19.26 0.32
CA GLU A 18 -13.08 -18.05 0.64
C GLU A 18 -13.29 -17.91 2.15
N GLU A 19 -13.54 -19.02 2.87
CA GLU A 19 -13.65 -19.04 4.33
C GLU A 19 -12.38 -18.54 5.01
N GLU A 20 -11.21 -18.94 4.52
CA GLU A 20 -9.94 -18.46 5.06
C GLU A 20 -9.73 -16.96 4.78
N ILE A 21 -10.08 -16.48 3.59
CA ILE A 21 -10.02 -15.04 3.27
C ILE A 21 -10.97 -14.24 4.16
N VAL A 22 -12.20 -14.70 4.38
CA VAL A 22 -13.18 -14.07 5.28
C VAL A 22 -12.66 -14.03 6.72
N ARG A 23 -12.09 -15.15 7.22
CA ARG A 23 -11.46 -15.18 8.55
C ARG A 23 -10.30 -14.18 8.67
N ARG A 24 -9.48 -14.07 7.62
CA ARG A 24 -8.41 -13.07 7.54
C ARG A 24 -8.99 -11.64 7.53
N SER A 25 -10.06 -11.38 6.78
CA SER A 25 -10.72 -10.06 6.75
C SER A 25 -11.38 -9.65 8.06
N ALA A 26 -11.98 -10.59 8.80
CA ALA A 26 -12.56 -10.34 10.13
C ALA A 26 -11.49 -9.87 11.14
N SER A 27 -10.21 -10.26 10.94
CA SER A 27 -9.12 -9.82 11.81
C SER A 27 -8.77 -8.33 11.69
N PHE A 28 -9.34 -7.60 10.72
CA PHE A 28 -9.11 -6.16 10.56
C PHE A 28 -10.02 -5.27 11.41
N GLU A 29 -10.97 -5.83 12.16
CA GLU A 29 -11.80 -5.04 13.09
C GLU A 29 -10.97 -4.31 14.15
N VAL A 30 -9.88 -4.94 14.61
CA VAL A 30 -8.93 -4.33 15.55
C VAL A 30 -8.18 -3.17 14.88
N SER A 31 -7.73 -3.36 13.63
CA SER A 31 -7.07 -2.31 12.85
C SER A 31 -8.00 -1.12 12.63
N ASP A 32 -9.26 -1.38 12.26
CA ASP A 32 -10.28 -0.36 12.06
C ASP A 32 -10.56 0.42 13.34
N ALA A 33 -10.70 -0.26 14.48
CA ALA A 33 -10.96 0.40 15.76
C ALA A 33 -9.80 1.34 16.15
N ALA A 34 -8.55 0.93 15.91
CA ALA A 34 -7.39 1.77 16.13
C ALA A 34 -7.34 2.97 15.17
N LEU A 35 -7.76 2.79 13.91
CA LEU A 35 -7.79 3.86 12.91
C LEU A 35 -8.95 4.84 13.12
N LYS A 36 -10.13 4.39 13.55
CA LYS A 36 -11.34 5.22 13.74
C LYS A 36 -11.17 6.35 14.77
N GLY A 37 -10.19 6.25 15.66
CA GLY A 37 -9.83 7.34 16.56
C GLY A 37 -9.16 8.54 15.87
N HIS A 38 -8.71 8.37 14.62
CA HIS A 38 -7.93 9.35 13.88
C HIS A 38 -8.43 9.62 12.46
N LEU A 39 -8.96 8.60 11.78
CA LEU A 39 -9.38 8.63 10.38
C LEU A 39 -10.80 8.08 10.23
N CYS A 40 -11.53 8.55 9.22
CA CYS A 40 -12.83 8.01 8.89
C CYS A 40 -12.66 6.72 8.05
N VAL A 41 -13.03 5.58 8.63
CA VAL A 41 -12.90 4.26 7.99
C VAL A 41 -14.25 3.78 7.47
N HIS A 42 -14.30 3.55 6.16
CA HIS A 42 -15.45 2.99 5.44
C HIS A 42 -15.18 1.52 5.12
N VAL A 43 -16.08 0.65 5.54
CA VAL A 43 -15.99 -0.79 5.29
C VAL A 43 -17.15 -1.19 4.40
N GLN A 44 -16.84 -1.70 3.22
CA GLN A 44 -17.83 -2.26 2.31
C GLN A 44 -17.86 -3.78 2.43
N GLU A 45 -18.99 -4.33 2.85
CA GLU A 45 -19.25 -5.76 2.83
C GLU A 45 -19.58 -6.24 1.40
N MET A 46 -19.00 -7.36 1.00
CA MET A 46 -19.21 -7.96 -0.31
C MET A 46 -19.40 -9.47 -0.18
N ASP A 47 -20.41 -10.02 -0.84
CA ASP A 47 -20.68 -11.46 -0.81
C ASP A 47 -19.58 -12.20 -1.59
N ALA A 48 -18.92 -13.17 -0.94
CA ALA A 48 -17.84 -13.96 -1.53
C ALA A 48 -18.29 -14.71 -2.79
N SER A 49 -19.59 -15.03 -2.88
CA SER A 49 -20.17 -15.78 -4.00
C SER A 49 -20.44 -14.97 -5.26
N GLU A 50 -20.36 -13.64 -5.17
CA GLU A 50 -20.22 -12.83 -6.36
C GLU A 50 -18.84 -13.18 -6.96
N ARG A 51 -18.80 -13.75 -8.16
CA ARG A 51 -17.53 -14.13 -8.82
C ARG A 51 -16.75 -12.89 -9.24
N TRP A 52 -16.10 -12.25 -8.28
CA TRP A 52 -15.00 -11.34 -8.50
C TRP A 52 -13.82 -12.25 -8.82
N GLY A 53 -13.31 -12.22 -10.05
CA GLY A 53 -12.25 -13.13 -10.50
C GLY A 53 -11.19 -13.28 -9.40
N THR A 54 -10.81 -14.53 -9.10
CA THR A 54 -10.10 -15.05 -7.91
C THR A 54 -8.80 -14.34 -7.47
N GLY A 55 -8.46 -13.20 -8.08
CA GLY A 55 -7.35 -12.32 -7.73
C GLY A 55 -7.74 -10.92 -7.24
N LEU A 56 -9.04 -10.58 -7.12
CA LEU A 56 -9.47 -9.33 -6.47
C LEU A 56 -9.37 -9.45 -4.96
N ARG A 57 -8.11 -9.37 -4.53
CA ARG A 57 -7.69 -9.40 -3.15
C ARG A 57 -8.27 -8.19 -2.44
N ILE A 58 -8.67 -8.41 -1.19
CA ILE A 58 -9.10 -7.51 -0.10
C ILE A 58 -8.24 -6.23 0.14
N TYR A 59 -7.37 -5.86 -0.80
CA TYR A 59 -6.43 -4.75 -0.69
C TYR A 59 -7.03 -3.50 -1.31
N GLY A 60 -7.67 -2.67 -0.47
CA GLY A 60 -8.31 -1.43 -0.89
C GLY A 60 -7.39 -0.50 -1.69
N ARG A 61 -6.08 -0.53 -1.41
CA ARG A 61 -5.07 0.26 -2.13
C ARG A 61 -5.00 -0.06 -3.61
N ASP A 62 -5.17 -1.31 -4.01
CA ASP A 62 -5.18 -1.73 -5.42
C ASP A 62 -6.52 -1.53 -6.11
N LEU A 63 -7.56 -1.34 -5.31
CA LEU A 63 -8.92 -1.12 -5.77
C LEU A 63 -9.21 0.36 -5.95
N MET A 64 -8.56 1.23 -5.19
CA MET A 64 -8.84 2.64 -5.19
C MET A 64 -7.64 3.44 -4.69
N THR A 65 -7.24 4.45 -5.47
CA THR A 65 -6.24 5.42 -5.03
C THR A 65 -6.55 6.82 -5.55
N GLU A 66 -6.49 7.80 -4.67
CA GLU A 66 -6.57 9.21 -5.02
C GLU A 66 -5.24 9.75 -5.57
N TRP A 67 -5.35 10.62 -6.57
CA TRP A 67 -4.27 11.27 -7.30
C TRP A 67 -4.65 12.71 -7.62
N GLY A 68 -4.13 13.68 -6.86
CA GLY A 68 -4.47 15.09 -7.10
C GLY A 68 -5.98 15.28 -7.15
N ASN A 69 -6.53 15.63 -8.32
CA ASN A 69 -7.95 15.86 -8.53
C ASN A 69 -8.75 14.62 -9.00
N HIS A 70 -8.15 13.43 -8.99
CA HIS A 70 -8.77 12.20 -9.46
C HIS A 70 -8.83 11.12 -8.37
N LEU A 71 -9.89 10.30 -8.39
CA LEU A 71 -9.95 9.01 -7.72
C LEU A 71 -9.88 7.90 -8.75
N ALA A 72 -8.75 7.20 -8.83
CA ALA A 72 -8.61 6.05 -9.70
C ALA A 72 -9.24 4.82 -9.03
N VAL A 73 -10.28 4.27 -9.64
CA VAL A 73 -11.07 3.15 -9.11
C VAL A 73 -10.91 1.95 -10.04
N HIS A 74 -10.58 0.78 -9.48
CA HIS A 74 -10.51 -0.46 -10.22
C HIS A 74 -11.92 -0.78 -10.77
N PRO A 75 -12.07 -1.10 -12.07
CA PRO A 75 -13.37 -1.27 -12.70
C PRO A 75 -14.28 -2.29 -12.00
N SER A 76 -13.69 -3.28 -11.33
CA SER A 76 -14.45 -4.23 -10.54
C SER A 76 -15.35 -3.51 -9.53
N LEU A 77 -14.85 -2.55 -8.73
CA LEU A 77 -15.66 -1.87 -7.71
C LEU A 77 -16.88 -1.14 -8.27
N SER A 78 -16.90 -0.90 -9.58
CA SER A 78 -18.00 -0.23 -10.29
C SER A 78 -19.06 -1.18 -10.83
N TYR A 79 -18.77 -2.48 -10.93
CA TYR A 79 -19.67 -3.47 -11.55
C TYR A 79 -19.89 -4.67 -10.62
N PRO A 80 -20.93 -4.64 -9.75
CA PRO A 80 -21.47 -5.90 -9.26
C PRO A 80 -21.93 -6.70 -10.49
N PHE A 81 -21.37 -7.89 -10.70
CA PHE A 81 -21.71 -8.75 -11.84
C PHE A 81 -23.22 -9.06 -11.91
N LEU A 82 -23.94 -8.83 -10.81
CA LEU A 82 -25.40 -8.85 -10.72
C LEU A 82 -26.03 -7.57 -11.31
N LYS A 83 -26.04 -7.51 -12.64
CA LYS A 83 -26.74 -6.53 -13.52
C LYS A 83 -28.24 -6.30 -13.25
N LYS A 84 -28.88 -6.97 -12.26
CA LYS A 84 -30.35 -7.01 -12.17
C LYS A 84 -31.00 -6.09 -11.14
N PHE A 85 -30.29 -5.62 -10.09
CA PHE A 85 -30.97 -4.91 -8.99
C PHE A 85 -30.37 -3.56 -8.60
N TRP A 86 -29.10 -3.29 -8.93
CA TRP A 86 -28.41 -2.07 -8.47
C TRP A 86 -28.10 -1.15 -9.65
N LYS A 87 -28.66 0.07 -9.64
CA LYS A 87 -28.38 1.11 -10.64
C LYS A 87 -27.05 1.84 -10.40
N LYS A 88 -26.46 1.71 -9.19
CA LYS A 88 -25.20 2.33 -8.75
C LYS A 88 -24.42 1.33 -7.90
N SER A 89 -23.09 1.35 -7.97
CA SER A 89 -22.25 0.53 -7.09
C SER A 89 -22.29 1.06 -5.64
N PRO A 90 -22.02 0.24 -4.62
CA PRO A 90 -21.96 0.74 -3.24
C PRO A 90 -20.89 1.83 -3.02
N LEU A 91 -19.76 1.76 -3.73
CA LEU A 91 -18.77 2.84 -3.73
C LEU A 91 -19.37 4.13 -4.30
N ASP A 92 -20.12 4.07 -5.39
CA ASP A 92 -20.75 5.27 -5.98
C ASP A 92 -21.80 5.89 -5.03
N VAL A 93 -22.50 5.06 -4.23
CA VAL A 93 -23.41 5.53 -3.18
C VAL A 93 -22.62 6.25 -2.09
N LEU A 94 -21.56 5.63 -1.57
CA LEU A 94 -20.68 6.22 -0.56
C LEU A 94 -20.10 7.57 -1.02
N LEU A 95 -19.53 7.63 -2.22
CA LEU A 95 -18.95 8.86 -2.76
C LEU A 95 -20.02 9.96 -2.93
N SER A 96 -21.26 9.58 -3.29
CA SER A 96 -22.37 10.52 -3.37
C SER A 96 -22.81 11.03 -2.00
N GLU A 97 -22.85 10.18 -0.98
CA GLU A 97 -23.21 10.57 0.40
C GLU A 97 -22.17 11.51 1.01
N LEU A 98 -20.90 11.32 0.67
CA LEU A 98 -19.79 12.18 1.10
C LEU A 98 -19.69 13.48 0.30
N ASN A 99 -20.54 13.70 -0.72
CA ASN A 99 -20.41 14.81 -1.67
C ASN A 99 -19.00 14.90 -2.27
N TYR A 100 -18.41 13.76 -2.64
CA TYR A 100 -17.06 13.69 -3.17
C TYR A 100 -16.92 14.53 -4.44
N ALA A 101 -15.99 15.48 -4.44
CA ALA A 101 -15.91 16.51 -5.47
C ALA A 101 -14.93 16.19 -6.61
N LEU A 102 -14.07 15.19 -6.43
CA LEU A 102 -13.02 14.87 -7.40
C LEU A 102 -13.53 13.94 -8.52
N GLU A 103 -12.82 13.94 -9.65
CA GLU A 103 -13.18 13.11 -10.80
C GLU A 103 -12.91 11.62 -10.51
N VAL A 104 -13.91 10.77 -10.71
CA VAL A 104 -13.74 9.32 -10.54
C VAL A 104 -13.36 8.66 -11.88
N VAL A 105 -12.10 8.26 -12.00
CA VAL A 105 -11.55 7.60 -13.19
C VAL A 105 -11.54 6.09 -12.99
N ARG A 106 -12.24 5.35 -13.85
CA ARG A 106 -12.33 3.89 -13.75
C ARG A 106 -11.32 3.22 -14.69
N ASP A 107 -10.11 2.98 -14.20
CA ASP A 107 -9.02 2.38 -14.95
C ASP A 107 -8.26 1.35 -14.11
N LYS A 108 -8.09 0.14 -14.66
CA LYS A 108 -7.44 -0.97 -13.96
C LYS A 108 -5.96 -0.70 -13.67
N SER A 109 -5.24 -0.14 -14.64
CA SER A 109 -3.79 0.10 -14.50
C SER A 109 -3.46 1.18 -13.49
N SER A 110 -4.30 2.21 -13.41
CA SER A 110 -4.09 3.36 -12.51
C SER A 110 -4.62 3.12 -11.10
N SER A 111 -5.43 2.07 -10.88
CA SER A 111 -5.97 1.74 -9.56
C SER A 111 -5.00 0.95 -8.66
N HIS A 112 -3.95 0.34 -9.22
CA HIS A 112 -2.93 -0.41 -8.47
C HIS A 112 -2.06 0.53 -7.63
N GLY A 113 -2.60 0.97 -6.49
CA GLY A 113 -2.03 1.96 -5.59
C GLY A 113 -0.64 1.64 -5.07
N GLY A 114 -0.26 0.37 -5.05
CA GLY A 114 1.05 -0.06 -4.56
C GLY A 114 2.21 0.27 -5.48
N ARG A 115 1.96 0.61 -6.74
CA ARG A 115 3.02 0.85 -7.74
C ARG A 115 3.59 2.28 -7.72
N PHE A 116 3.20 3.09 -6.74
CA PHE A 116 3.64 4.47 -6.61
C PHE A 116 3.51 4.99 -5.18
N VAL A 117 4.29 6.00 -4.85
CA VAL A 117 4.29 6.71 -3.57
C VAL A 117 4.12 8.20 -3.85
N LEU A 118 3.03 8.77 -3.36
CA LEU A 118 2.70 10.18 -3.54
C LEU A 118 3.35 11.03 -2.44
N GLY A 119 4.11 12.03 -2.85
CA GLY A 119 4.54 13.15 -2.01
C GLY A 119 3.95 14.47 -2.51
N LYS A 120 4.14 15.54 -1.75
CA LYS A 120 3.69 16.88 -2.15
C LYS A 120 4.57 17.51 -3.23
N GLU A 121 5.87 17.21 -3.19
CA GLU A 121 6.88 17.83 -4.08
C GLU A 121 7.28 16.93 -5.24
N PHE A 122 7.09 15.61 -5.11
CA PHE A 122 7.42 14.65 -6.16
C PHE A 122 6.65 13.34 -5.98
N VAL A 123 6.65 12.51 -7.01
CA VAL A 123 6.03 11.17 -7.00
C VAL A 123 7.07 10.12 -7.34
N LEU A 124 7.03 9.00 -6.63
CA LEU A 124 7.82 7.81 -6.95
C LEU A 124 6.93 6.83 -7.70
N PHE A 125 7.44 6.25 -8.78
CA PHE A 125 6.79 5.21 -9.56
C PHE A 125 7.66 3.97 -9.60
N SER A 126 7.01 2.81 -9.72
CA SER A 126 7.71 1.57 -10.06
C SER A 126 8.43 1.68 -11.40
N ASP A 127 9.65 1.17 -11.48
CA ASP A 127 10.45 1.03 -12.71
C ASP A 127 9.70 0.26 -13.81
N ASP A 128 8.68 -0.53 -13.46
CA ASP A 128 7.79 -1.17 -14.43
C ASP A 128 7.08 -0.15 -15.35
N PHE A 129 6.84 1.07 -14.85
CA PHE A 129 6.25 2.16 -15.63
C PHE A 129 7.27 2.93 -16.48
N SER A 130 8.56 2.59 -16.41
CA SER A 130 9.63 3.32 -17.12
C SER A 130 9.48 3.25 -18.65
N THR A 131 8.77 2.26 -19.17
CA THR A 131 8.42 2.15 -20.60
C THR A 131 7.15 2.94 -20.95
N GLU A 132 6.35 3.32 -19.96
CA GLU A 132 5.07 4.03 -20.09
C GLU A 132 5.16 5.53 -19.72
N LYS A 133 6.35 6.14 -19.80
CA LYS A 133 6.59 7.56 -19.40
C LYS A 133 5.58 8.56 -19.94
N ARG A 134 5.17 8.41 -21.21
CA ARG A 134 4.16 9.29 -21.83
C ARG A 134 2.80 9.15 -21.16
N ARG A 135 2.43 7.94 -20.75
CA ARG A 135 1.19 7.66 -20.03
C ARG A 135 1.24 8.25 -18.63
N VAL A 136 2.33 8.02 -17.89
CA VAL A 136 2.55 8.62 -16.56
C VAL A 136 2.44 10.13 -16.61
N LYS A 137 3.11 10.78 -17.57
CA LYS A 137 3.04 12.24 -17.75
C LYS A 137 1.63 12.73 -18.08
N THR A 138 0.92 12.03 -18.95
CA THR A 138 -0.46 12.37 -19.31
C THR A 138 -1.38 12.26 -18.11
N PHE A 139 -1.19 11.20 -17.32
CA PHE A 139 -1.96 10.90 -16.13
C PHE A 139 -1.72 11.93 -15.01
N LEU A 140 -0.46 12.22 -14.66
CA LEU A 140 -0.10 13.26 -13.69
C LEU A 140 -0.71 14.61 -14.08
N ARG A 141 -0.58 15.01 -15.35
CA ARG A 141 -1.17 16.25 -15.86
C ARG A 141 -2.69 16.27 -15.74
N SER A 142 -3.37 15.17 -16.08
CA SER A 142 -4.84 15.11 -15.94
C SER A 142 -5.27 15.17 -14.48
N ALA A 143 -4.50 14.56 -13.58
CA ALA A 143 -4.71 14.62 -12.14
C ALA A 143 -4.38 16.00 -11.52
N GLY A 144 -3.94 16.99 -12.31
CA GLY A 144 -3.52 18.30 -11.81
C GLY A 144 -2.21 18.27 -11.03
N LEU A 145 -1.42 17.20 -11.18
CA LEU A 145 -0.12 17.04 -10.54
C LEU A 145 0.99 17.48 -11.51
N ASP A 146 1.48 18.70 -11.32
CA ASP A 146 2.67 19.21 -12.03
C ASP A 146 3.89 19.16 -11.11
N VAL A 147 4.28 17.94 -10.75
CA VAL A 147 5.42 17.66 -9.88
C VAL A 147 6.42 16.73 -10.56
N PRO A 148 7.73 16.85 -10.24
CA PRO A 148 8.72 15.86 -10.64
C PRO A 148 8.32 14.43 -10.27
N TYR A 149 8.74 13.48 -11.09
CA TYR A 149 8.53 12.06 -10.80
C TYR A 149 9.78 11.24 -11.11
N TYR A 150 9.96 10.18 -10.33
CA TYR A 150 11.13 9.31 -10.39
C TYR A 150 10.69 7.86 -10.48
N PHE A 151 11.52 7.03 -11.12
CA PHE A 151 11.29 5.60 -11.18
C PHE A 151 12.26 4.87 -10.26
N LEU A 152 11.74 3.97 -9.44
CA LEU A 152 12.49 3.17 -8.48
C LEU A 152 12.18 1.68 -8.68
N PRO A 153 13.16 0.79 -8.45
CA PRO A 153 12.94 -0.64 -8.54
C PRO A 153 12.00 -1.13 -7.44
N SER A 154 11.21 -2.16 -7.73
CA SER A 154 10.50 -2.93 -6.70
C SER A 154 11.45 -3.99 -6.17
N LEU A 155 11.70 -3.99 -4.86
CA LEU A 155 12.68 -4.87 -4.22
C LEU A 155 12.03 -5.93 -3.35
N THR A 156 10.93 -5.58 -2.66
CA THR A 156 10.28 -6.49 -1.69
C THR A 156 9.00 -7.09 -2.24
N SER A 157 8.37 -6.49 -3.26
CA SER A 157 7.10 -7.02 -3.78
C SER A 157 7.30 -8.31 -4.58
N ILE A 158 6.53 -9.33 -4.21
CA ILE A 158 6.51 -10.65 -4.88
C ILE A 158 5.67 -10.61 -6.17
N GLY A 159 4.94 -9.51 -6.42
CA GLY A 159 4.13 -9.37 -7.64
C GLY A 159 3.68 -7.93 -7.93
N ALA A 160 3.38 -7.67 -9.20
CA ALA A 160 2.87 -6.38 -9.70
C ALA A 160 3.80 -5.17 -9.51
N GLY A 161 5.07 -5.36 -9.13
CA GLY A 161 6.06 -4.28 -9.05
C GLY A 161 5.66 -3.16 -8.08
N HIS A 162 5.07 -3.51 -6.95
CA HIS A 162 4.71 -2.54 -5.91
C HIS A 162 5.98 -1.99 -5.25
N ILE A 163 5.97 -0.69 -4.99
CA ILE A 163 7.11 0.03 -4.41
C ILE A 163 6.74 0.73 -3.09
N ASP A 164 5.47 0.73 -2.69
CA ASP A 164 5.00 1.28 -1.41
C ASP A 164 5.38 0.40 -0.20
N CYS A 165 5.79 -0.84 -0.45
CA CYS A 165 6.50 -1.67 0.51
C CYS A 165 7.98 -1.28 0.67
N ASP A 166 8.57 -0.63 -0.33
CA ASP A 166 10.00 -0.32 -0.36
C ASP A 166 10.32 1.12 0.00
N TYR A 167 9.40 2.04 -0.29
CA TYR A 167 9.63 3.47 -0.12
C TYR A 167 8.43 4.16 0.53
N ALA A 168 8.70 5.23 1.28
CA ALA A 168 7.67 6.12 1.79
C ALA A 168 8.15 7.56 1.85
N ILE A 169 7.22 8.50 1.69
CA ILE A 169 7.46 9.94 1.82
C ILE A 169 6.66 10.45 3.01
N VAL A 170 7.34 11.15 3.92
CA VAL A 170 6.71 11.85 5.05
C VAL A 170 6.99 13.35 4.86
N ASP A 171 6.18 14.00 4.02
CA ASP A 171 6.41 15.40 3.64
C ASP A 171 6.57 16.34 4.85
N PRO A 172 5.73 16.26 5.92
CA PRO A 172 5.84 17.23 7.01
C PRO A 172 7.10 17.08 7.87
N ALA A 173 7.74 15.91 7.85
CA ALA A 173 9.05 15.68 8.48
C ALA A 173 10.22 15.88 7.52
N ARG A 174 9.94 16.03 6.22
CA ARG A 174 10.92 16.04 5.13
C ARG A 174 11.77 14.78 5.15
N VAL A 175 11.14 13.62 5.34
CA VAL A 175 11.82 12.31 5.39
C VAL A 175 11.41 11.48 4.19
N LEU A 176 12.42 10.93 3.51
CA LEU A 176 12.27 9.92 2.47
C LEU A 176 12.80 8.60 3.04
N TYR A 177 11.91 7.63 3.22
CA TYR A 177 12.30 6.31 3.70
C TYR A 177 12.58 5.34 2.56
N GLY A 178 13.61 4.51 2.73
CA GLY A 178 13.80 3.26 2.02
C GLY A 178 13.76 2.07 2.98
N SER A 179 13.30 0.92 2.51
CA SER A 179 13.20 -0.29 3.32
C SER A 179 14.60 -0.84 3.62
N PRO A 180 14.77 -1.72 4.62
CA PRO A 180 16.07 -2.33 4.87
C PRO A 180 16.70 -2.98 3.63
N GLY A 181 15.87 -3.55 2.73
CA GLY A 181 16.33 -4.13 1.47
C GLY A 181 16.92 -3.14 0.46
N VAL A 182 16.65 -1.84 0.62
CA VAL A 182 17.29 -0.76 -0.16
C VAL A 182 18.70 -0.47 0.35
N PHE A 183 18.90 -0.56 1.67
CA PHE A 183 20.15 -0.19 2.35
C PHE A 183 21.10 -1.37 2.57
N SER A 184 20.60 -2.60 2.53
CA SER A 184 21.38 -3.84 2.64
C SER A 184 21.63 -4.46 1.27
N SER A 185 22.84 -5.01 1.04
CA SER A 185 23.08 -5.85 -0.14
C SER A 185 22.09 -7.02 -0.14
N PRO A 186 21.57 -7.42 -1.29
CA PRO A 186 20.33 -8.17 -1.39
C PRO A 186 20.55 -9.65 -1.12
N GLY A 187 19.74 -10.18 -0.21
CA GLY A 187 19.73 -11.60 0.08
C GLY A 187 18.65 -12.42 -0.65
N LEU A 188 17.73 -11.85 -1.44
CA LEU A 188 16.48 -12.58 -1.76
C LEU A 188 15.95 -12.56 -3.19
N ILE A 189 16.58 -11.84 -4.12
CA ILE A 189 16.28 -11.97 -5.55
C ILE A 189 17.63 -12.24 -6.22
N ARG A 190 17.68 -13.12 -7.24
CA ARG A 190 18.89 -13.58 -7.97
C ARG A 190 20.15 -12.72 -7.67
N PRO A 191 21.19 -13.28 -7.01
CA PRO A 191 22.23 -12.51 -6.31
C PRO A 191 22.83 -11.34 -7.10
N ASP A 192 22.97 -11.50 -8.42
CA ASP A 192 23.72 -10.57 -9.25
C ASP A 192 22.88 -9.38 -9.78
N ASP A 193 21.56 -9.55 -9.91
CA ASP A 193 20.66 -8.52 -10.46
C ASP A 193 20.06 -7.66 -9.34
N SER A 194 19.80 -8.26 -8.19
CA SER A 194 19.23 -7.58 -7.03
C SER A 194 20.22 -6.58 -6.44
N GLU A 195 21.53 -6.87 -6.41
CA GLU A 195 22.53 -5.97 -5.80
C GLU A 195 22.69 -4.70 -6.61
N LYS A 196 22.73 -4.87 -7.93
CA LYS A 196 22.72 -3.75 -8.86
C LYS A 196 21.44 -2.93 -8.74
N GLN A 197 20.29 -3.56 -8.54
CA GLN A 197 19.01 -2.86 -8.38
C GLN A 197 18.91 -2.13 -7.04
N ALA A 198 19.31 -2.75 -5.92
CA ALA A 198 19.33 -2.10 -4.61
C ALA A 198 20.28 -0.90 -4.62
N LEU A 199 21.49 -1.06 -5.18
CA LEU A 199 22.45 0.05 -5.33
C LEU A 199 21.92 1.16 -6.25
N LYS A 200 21.25 0.80 -7.36
CA LYS A 200 20.58 1.78 -8.24
C LYS A 200 19.49 2.53 -7.49
N GLY A 201 18.63 1.81 -6.75
CA GLY A 201 17.56 2.38 -5.94
C GLY A 201 18.09 3.33 -4.87
N LEU A 202 19.12 2.94 -4.12
CA LEU A 202 19.73 3.77 -3.10
C LEU A 202 20.35 5.05 -3.69
N LYS A 203 21.13 4.94 -4.79
CA LYS A 203 21.71 6.11 -5.46
C LYS A 203 20.64 7.08 -5.97
N GLU A 204 19.55 6.54 -6.50
CA GLU A 204 18.43 7.37 -6.97
C GLU A 204 17.73 8.05 -5.78
N LEU A 205 17.49 7.35 -4.66
CA LEU A 205 16.96 7.96 -3.45
C LEU A 205 17.88 9.04 -2.88
N GLU A 206 19.20 8.85 -2.87
CA GLU A 206 20.17 9.87 -2.47
C GLU A 206 20.13 11.10 -3.38
N HIS A 207 19.90 10.89 -4.67
CA HIS A 207 19.71 11.98 -5.63
C HIS A 207 18.41 12.74 -5.35
N ILE A 208 17.28 12.03 -5.21
CA ILE A 208 15.96 12.61 -4.93
C ILE A 208 15.99 13.36 -3.60
N ALA A 209 16.51 12.74 -2.54
CA ALA A 209 16.61 13.35 -1.22
C ALA A 209 17.39 14.67 -1.25
N ARG A 210 18.53 14.71 -1.95
CA ARG A 210 19.30 15.95 -2.12
C ARG A 210 18.58 16.98 -2.98
N ALA A 211 17.99 16.57 -4.10
CA ALA A 211 17.30 17.47 -5.02
C ALA A 211 16.10 18.18 -4.38
N HIS A 212 15.39 17.47 -3.50
CA HIS A 212 14.19 17.99 -2.80
C HIS A 212 14.47 18.43 -1.37
N ASN A 213 15.71 18.30 -0.88
CA ASN A 213 16.12 18.60 0.51
C ASN A 213 15.30 17.82 1.56
N PHE A 214 15.20 16.51 1.34
CA PHE A 214 14.68 15.51 2.28
C PHE A 214 15.83 14.78 2.99
N GLU A 215 15.59 14.35 4.21
CA GLU A 215 16.45 13.42 4.94
C GLU A 215 16.16 11.99 4.46
N LEU A 216 17.16 11.33 3.88
CA LEU A 216 17.07 9.92 3.50
C LEU A 216 17.32 9.04 4.74
N ARG A 217 16.39 8.15 5.05
CA ARG A 217 16.48 7.25 6.21
C ARG A 217 16.12 5.81 5.85
N GLU A 218 16.77 4.87 6.53
CA GLU A 218 16.33 3.48 6.54
C GLU A 218 15.13 3.33 7.47
N TYR A 219 14.07 2.69 6.98
CA TYR A 219 12.94 2.33 7.81
C TYR A 219 13.25 1.12 8.69
N LYS A 220 13.12 1.29 10.01
CA LYS A 220 13.43 0.23 10.97
C LYS A 220 12.13 -0.35 11.54
N PRO A 221 11.75 -1.60 11.22
CA PRO A 221 10.63 -2.27 11.87
C PRO A 221 10.94 -2.56 13.35
N ASP A 222 9.89 -2.74 14.16
CA ASP A 222 10.07 -3.11 15.57
C ASP A 222 10.37 -4.61 15.68
N PRO A 223 11.54 -5.01 16.22
CA PRO A 223 11.89 -6.42 16.34
C PRO A 223 10.98 -7.20 17.30
N ALA A 224 10.28 -6.53 18.22
CA ALA A 224 9.34 -7.21 19.12
C ALA A 224 8.06 -7.68 18.41
N ASN A 225 7.74 -7.14 17.23
CA ASN A 225 6.52 -7.40 16.49
C ASN A 225 6.73 -8.35 15.28
N TYR A 226 7.86 -9.06 15.23
CA TYR A 226 8.12 -10.16 14.30
C TYR A 226 7.22 -11.37 14.62
N LEU A 227 5.94 -11.29 14.24
CA LEU A 227 4.99 -12.39 14.31
C LEU A 227 4.36 -12.58 12.93
N GLY A 228 5.07 -13.27 12.04
CA GLY A 228 4.45 -13.92 10.88
C GLY A 228 4.25 -15.39 11.21
N GLU A 229 3.02 -15.89 11.17
CA GLU A 229 2.78 -17.34 11.15
C GLU A 229 3.18 -17.88 9.76
N ALA A 230 3.86 -19.03 9.72
CA ALA A 230 4.05 -19.76 8.47
C ALA A 230 2.69 -20.20 7.90
N PRO A 231 2.46 -20.17 6.58
CA PRO A 231 1.25 -20.69 6.00
C PRO A 231 1.13 -22.18 6.37
N PRO A 232 -0.08 -22.64 6.69
CA PRO A 232 -0.30 -24.01 7.14
C PRO A 232 0.02 -25.07 6.08
N ASP A 233 0.13 -24.67 4.80
CA ASP A 233 0.28 -25.60 3.69
C ASP A 233 1.74 -25.76 3.26
N GLY A 234 2.46 -26.60 4.01
CA GLY A 234 3.82 -27.09 3.72
C GLY A 234 3.94 -27.99 2.49
N ASN A 235 3.18 -27.74 1.42
CA ASN A 235 3.20 -28.55 0.19
C ASN A 235 3.47 -27.70 -1.04
N ARG A 236 4.69 -27.17 -1.13
CA ARG A 236 5.45 -27.01 -2.38
C ARG A 236 6.91 -26.99 -2.01
N ALA A 237 7.66 -27.95 -2.55
CA ALA A 237 9.10 -28.15 -2.37
C ALA A 237 9.91 -26.90 -2.76
N TRP A 238 9.97 -25.95 -1.83
CA TRP A 238 11.05 -24.99 -1.69
C TRP A 238 11.71 -25.37 -0.37
N ASP A 239 13.02 -25.25 -0.28
CA ASP A 239 13.81 -25.49 0.93
C ASP A 239 13.51 -24.38 1.96
N ALA A 240 12.25 -24.34 2.38
CA ALA A 240 11.50 -23.12 2.64
C ALA A 240 11.68 -22.60 4.06
N SER A 241 12.19 -23.34 5.03
CA SER A 241 12.24 -22.87 6.42
C SER A 241 13.18 -21.67 6.61
N ASN A 242 14.38 -21.69 6.00
CA ASN A 242 15.35 -20.58 6.10
C ASN A 242 14.95 -19.39 5.22
N LEU A 243 14.46 -19.64 4.00
CA LEU A 243 13.93 -18.58 3.13
C LEU A 243 12.67 -17.96 3.74
N TRP A 244 11.79 -18.74 4.35
CA TRP A 244 10.56 -18.28 5.00
C TRP A 244 10.83 -17.43 6.24
N GLU A 245 11.76 -17.85 7.09
CA GLU A 245 12.24 -16.99 8.18
C GLU A 245 12.86 -15.70 7.64
N GLU A 246 13.69 -15.73 6.59
CA GLU A 246 14.24 -14.52 6.00
C GLU A 246 13.18 -13.63 5.34
N PHE A 247 12.18 -14.22 4.67
CA PHE A 247 11.06 -13.52 4.05
C PHE A 247 10.12 -12.92 5.09
N SER A 248 9.86 -13.59 6.21
CA SER A 248 9.06 -13.02 7.30
C SER A 248 9.84 -11.96 8.09
N LYS A 249 11.17 -12.09 8.20
CA LYS A 249 12.06 -11.07 8.79
C LYS A 249 12.25 -9.83 7.89
N ARG A 250 12.13 -9.95 6.57
CA ARG A 250 12.36 -8.86 5.59
C ARG A 250 11.10 -8.37 4.87
N GLY A 251 9.99 -9.11 4.95
CA GLY A 251 8.82 -8.97 4.07
C GLY A 251 7.71 -8.05 4.56
N LYS A 252 7.87 -7.38 5.71
CA LYS A 252 7.00 -6.27 6.08
C LYS A 252 7.64 -4.99 5.58
N GLY A 253 7.28 -4.62 4.36
CA GLY A 253 7.65 -3.34 3.80
C GLY A 253 7.07 -2.16 4.59
N ILE A 254 7.56 -0.95 4.29
CA ILE A 254 7.27 0.29 5.02
C ILE A 254 5.77 0.56 5.20
N ASN A 255 4.95 0.39 4.15
CA ASN A 255 3.47 0.34 4.19
C ASN A 255 2.78 1.37 5.11
N LEU A 256 3.25 2.61 5.10
CA LEU A 256 2.73 3.70 5.93
C LEU A 256 1.51 4.37 5.30
N ILE A 257 0.52 4.71 6.13
CA ILE A 257 -0.49 5.71 5.79
C ILE A 257 -0.05 7.03 6.44
N VAL A 258 0.04 8.09 5.65
CA VAL A 258 0.45 9.43 6.11
C VAL A 258 -0.75 10.37 6.03
N ASP A 259 -1.11 11.01 7.14
CA ASP A 259 -2.15 12.04 7.20
C ASP A 259 -1.66 13.26 7.95
N GLY A 260 -1.19 14.26 7.21
CA GLY A 260 -0.56 15.43 7.79
C GLY A 260 0.59 15.04 8.73
N ARG A 261 0.50 15.42 10.00
CA ARG A 261 1.51 15.12 11.03
C ARG A 261 1.33 13.75 11.69
N ASN A 262 0.42 12.90 11.19
CA ASN A 262 0.19 11.56 11.71
C ASN A 262 0.71 10.52 10.72
N ILE A 263 1.36 9.48 11.25
CA ILE A 263 1.73 8.28 10.52
C ILE A 263 1.07 7.08 11.18
N PHE A 264 0.43 6.24 10.38
CA PHE A 264 -0.13 4.97 10.79
C PHE A 264 0.68 3.82 10.20
N THR A 265 1.11 2.90 11.04
CA THR A 265 1.94 1.75 10.66
C THR A 265 1.63 0.55 11.53
N SER A 266 1.91 -0.66 11.05
CA SER A 266 1.79 -1.87 11.86
C SER A 266 2.91 -2.06 12.88
N GLU A 267 4.07 -1.47 12.63
CA GLU A 267 5.26 -1.61 13.47
C GLU A 267 6.22 -0.46 13.17
N ILE A 268 7.07 -0.08 14.12
CA ILE A 268 8.17 0.88 13.91
C ILE A 268 9.12 0.81 15.09
N HIS A 269 10.43 0.88 14.85
CA HIS A 269 11.42 0.87 15.91
C HIS A 269 11.22 2.04 16.89
N PRO A 270 11.34 1.82 18.22
CA PRO A 270 11.12 2.87 19.22
C PRO A 270 11.98 4.13 19.01
N GLU A 271 13.23 3.97 18.59
CA GLU A 271 14.11 5.11 18.29
C GLU A 271 13.61 5.94 17.11
N GLU A 272 13.07 5.28 16.07
CA GLU A 272 12.54 5.98 14.90
C GLU A 272 11.25 6.74 15.28
N ARG A 273 10.44 6.16 16.17
CA ARG A 273 9.28 6.82 16.76
C ARG A 273 9.68 8.07 17.57
N ILE A 274 10.75 8.00 18.37
CA ILE A 274 11.28 9.14 19.13
C ILE A 274 11.77 10.24 18.17
N TYR A 275 12.51 9.86 17.14
CA TYR A 275 12.99 10.79 16.11
C TYR A 275 11.82 11.50 15.40
N LEU A 276 10.82 10.76 14.93
CA LEU A 276 9.63 11.31 14.28
C LEU A 276 8.84 12.24 15.20
N ARG A 277 8.70 11.88 16.48
CA ARG A 277 8.12 12.77 17.49
C ARG A 277 8.90 14.07 17.63
N GLY A 278 10.23 14.02 17.60
CA GLY A 278 11.09 15.20 17.57
C GLY A 278 10.87 16.12 16.35
N LYS A 279 10.39 15.56 15.23
CA LYS A 279 9.96 16.31 14.03
C LYS A 279 8.49 16.77 14.10
N GLY A 280 7.81 16.53 15.23
CA GLY A 280 6.40 16.83 15.40
C GLY A 280 5.50 15.93 14.56
N ILE A 281 5.89 14.67 14.38
CA ILE A 281 5.08 13.60 13.78
C ILE A 281 4.60 12.67 14.89
N GLU A 282 3.29 12.45 14.94
CA GLU A 282 2.68 11.43 15.77
C GLU A 282 2.70 10.09 15.01
N VAL A 283 3.16 9.04 15.70
CA VAL A 283 3.12 7.68 15.14
C VAL A 283 2.13 6.85 15.93
N VAL A 284 1.13 6.36 15.21
CA VAL A 284 0.07 5.46 15.69
C VAL A 284 0.38 4.07 15.17
N VAL A 285 0.66 3.15 16.10
CA VAL A 285 0.88 1.75 15.77
C VAL A 285 -0.47 1.05 15.73
N VAL A 286 -0.83 0.55 14.55
CA VAL A 286 -2.12 -0.08 14.25
C VAL A 286 -1.89 -1.59 14.15
N PRO A 287 -2.47 -2.41 15.03
CA PRO A 287 -2.34 -3.85 14.94
C PRO A 287 -2.78 -4.33 13.56
N LEU A 288 -1.95 -5.12 12.90
CA LEU A 288 -2.29 -5.71 11.60
C LEU A 288 -2.91 -7.07 11.84
N GLY A 289 -4.09 -7.30 11.24
CA GLY A 289 -4.68 -8.63 11.18
C GLY A 289 -3.85 -9.62 10.36
N LYS A 290 -4.40 -10.80 10.10
CA LYS A 290 -3.77 -11.80 9.21
C LYS A 290 -3.80 -11.29 7.77
N VAL A 291 -2.63 -10.98 7.22
CA VAL A 291 -2.45 -10.56 5.82
C VAL A 291 -1.57 -11.55 5.06
N ASN A 292 -1.65 -11.56 3.73
CA ASN A 292 -0.65 -12.28 2.93
C ASN A 292 0.74 -11.69 3.15
N MET A 293 1.76 -12.53 2.98
CA MET A 293 3.16 -12.11 3.00
C MET A 293 3.41 -10.96 2.00
N GLY A 294 4.16 -9.95 2.43
CA GLY A 294 4.44 -8.75 1.63
C GLY A 294 3.39 -7.65 1.74
N ALA A 295 2.19 -7.94 2.24
CA ALA A 295 1.17 -6.92 2.46
C ALA A 295 1.34 -6.25 3.83
N GLY A 296 1.11 -4.94 3.89
CA GLY A 296 1.08 -4.18 5.13
C GLY A 296 -0.22 -3.41 5.31
N LEU A 297 -0.23 -2.51 6.30
CA LEU A 297 -1.40 -1.71 6.65
C LEU A 297 -1.94 -0.95 5.43
N ARG A 298 -1.06 -0.23 4.72
CA ARG A 298 -1.45 0.55 3.54
C ARG A 298 -2.10 -0.29 2.45
N CYS A 299 -1.69 -1.54 2.25
CA CYS A 299 -2.30 -2.40 1.22
C CYS A 299 -3.80 -2.61 1.46
N ILE A 300 -4.23 -2.71 2.73
CA ILE A 300 -5.61 -3.02 3.10
C ILE A 300 -6.57 -1.86 2.75
N TYR A 301 -6.10 -0.62 2.82
CA TYR A 301 -6.95 0.57 2.74
C TYR A 301 -6.68 1.38 1.48
N GLY A 302 -7.73 1.61 0.69
CA GLY A 302 -7.74 2.66 -0.33
C GLY A 302 -7.87 4.03 0.36
N GLU A 303 -7.09 4.99 -0.08
CA GLU A 303 -7.01 6.33 0.53
C GLU A 303 -7.64 7.37 -0.39
N PHE A 304 -8.49 8.25 0.16
CA PHE A 304 -9.10 9.39 -0.53
C PHE A 304 -9.42 10.52 0.44
N THR A 305 -9.67 11.73 -0.06
CA THR A 305 -9.84 12.94 0.77
C THR A 305 -11.13 13.67 0.41
N VAL A 306 -11.90 14.08 1.44
CA VAL A 306 -13.14 14.86 1.30
C VAL A 306 -12.96 16.26 1.89
#